data_AF-A0A8D9AAW7-F1
#
_entry.id   AF-A0A8D9AAW7-F1
#
_cell.length_a   1.000
_cell.length_b   1.000
_cell.length_c   1.000
_cell.angle_alpha   90.00
_cell.angle_beta   90.00
_cell.angle_gamma   90.00
#
_symmetry.space_group_name_H-M   'P 1'
#
loop_
_entity.id
_entity.type
_entity.pdbx_description
1 polymer ?
#
loop_
_entity_poly.entity_id
_entity_poly.type
_entity_poly.pdbx_seq_one_letter_code
_entity_poly.pdbx_strand_id
1 'polypeptide(L)'
;MEQILAKLIEPDNSSITQGTLELQEALSKPEAIGELCNVVVSSQNISIRHYAAVVLRKKLSKSVNWNKVSLSDREIIKNGMLKALVDEPEKQVKKAICQFVAHIANHELPNNNWNQLIQFLEQVNTSNDLAQREMGMYALGIILDIGGDNFKQPEKQASLCTLFNNTLNSIPDLNEPLAYLTVIAMHHYMTACDTAELTYNWPKVYETVQAVSGKRPDRALECLDLIDDLLEMEDLGPGTVNVSDIAQLSLHLAETSTDDDLQEKALNVLSSVVKAKVKPSFYAKNNGLLERTVDVLLKLMSVPPLDDACEDYYIDQDANAPSVYAASTLDDMAIHIPPTKLMTGIQDKVVAYLTSPDPYKRKGGYIALAAVTEGASVYIGKLVIYFLYFNIYSILPLEPVD
;
A
#
# COMPACT_ATOMS: atom_id res chain seq x y z
N MET A 1 27.59 -29.25 0.54
CA MET A 1 26.93 -27.93 0.45
C MET A 1 27.08 -27.00 1.66
N GLU A 2 26.68 -27.38 2.88
CA GLU A 2 26.58 -26.46 4.04
C GLU A 2 27.86 -25.67 4.35
N GLN A 3 29.02 -26.32 4.38
CA GLN A 3 30.31 -25.65 4.60
C GLN A 3 30.65 -24.62 3.52
N ILE A 4 30.22 -24.84 2.28
CA ILE A 4 30.42 -23.89 1.17
C ILE A 4 29.56 -22.65 1.42
N LEU A 5 28.31 -22.83 1.83
CA LEU A 5 27.41 -21.72 2.15
C LEU A 5 27.86 -20.95 3.40
N ALA A 6 28.47 -21.63 4.38
CA ALA A 6 29.03 -20.98 5.57
C ALA A 6 30.11 -19.95 5.22
N LYS A 7 31.02 -20.27 4.28
CA LYS A 7 32.05 -19.32 3.78
C LYS A 7 31.45 -18.05 3.17
N LEU A 8 30.27 -18.16 2.56
CA LEU A 8 29.61 -17.07 1.85
C LEU A 8 28.89 -16.08 2.76
N ILE A 9 28.71 -16.42 4.04
CA ILE A 9 28.05 -15.57 5.04
C ILE A 9 29.03 -14.99 6.07
N GLU A 10 30.33 -15.29 5.94
CA GLU A 10 31.38 -14.72 6.79
C GLU A 10 31.74 -13.30 6.33
N PRO A 11 32.12 -12.39 7.24
CA PRO A 11 32.58 -11.05 6.89
C PRO A 11 34.05 -11.04 6.42
N ASP A 12 34.49 -12.06 5.66
CA ASP A 12 35.83 -12.15 5.08
C ASP A 12 35.77 -12.31 3.56
N ASN A 13 36.31 -11.33 2.85
CA ASN A 13 36.32 -11.29 1.38
C ASN A 13 37.07 -12.49 0.78
N SER A 14 38.11 -13.00 1.45
CA SER A 14 38.88 -14.14 0.94
C SER A 14 38.06 -15.43 1.01
N SER A 15 37.41 -15.68 2.14
CA SER A 15 36.45 -16.77 2.36
C SER A 15 35.27 -16.69 1.39
N ILE A 16 34.66 -15.50 1.22
CA ILE A 16 33.54 -15.29 0.27
C ILE A 16 33.98 -15.63 -1.17
N THR A 17 35.16 -15.17 -1.59
CA THR A 17 35.66 -15.42 -2.94
C THR A 17 35.88 -16.91 -3.18
N GLN A 18 36.51 -17.60 -2.23
CA GLN A 18 36.72 -19.04 -2.30
C GLN A 18 35.38 -19.80 -2.30
N GLY A 19 34.48 -19.49 -1.36
CA GLY A 19 33.16 -20.09 -1.27
C GLY A 19 32.33 -19.89 -2.52
N THR A 20 32.48 -18.76 -3.22
CA THR A 20 31.78 -18.48 -4.48
C THR A 20 32.24 -19.43 -5.58
N LEU A 21 33.55 -19.66 -5.72
CA LEU A 21 34.10 -20.59 -6.70
C LEU A 21 33.67 -22.03 -6.40
N GLU A 22 33.76 -22.45 -5.13
CA GLU A 22 33.30 -23.77 -4.68
C GLU A 22 31.81 -23.98 -4.93
N LEU A 23 30.98 -22.95 -4.69
CA LEU A 23 29.55 -23.01 -4.95
C LEU A 23 29.26 -23.12 -6.45
N GLN A 24 29.97 -22.37 -7.30
CA GLN A 24 29.81 -22.48 -8.75
C GLN A 24 30.15 -23.88 -9.27
N GLU A 25 31.25 -24.46 -8.79
CA GLU A 25 31.63 -25.84 -9.12
C GLU A 25 30.57 -26.83 -8.62
N ALA A 26 30.15 -26.72 -7.36
CA ALA A 26 29.14 -27.60 -6.78
C ALA A 26 27.83 -27.55 -7.57
N LEU A 27 27.34 -26.34 -7.91
CA LEU A 27 26.11 -26.14 -8.69
C LEU A 27 26.18 -26.69 -10.12
N SER A 28 27.36 -27.09 -10.64
CA SER A 28 27.47 -27.78 -11.93
C SER A 28 27.10 -29.27 -11.84
N LYS A 29 27.12 -29.84 -10.63
CA LYS A 29 26.87 -31.27 -10.36
C LYS A 29 25.36 -31.53 -10.16
N PRO A 30 24.80 -32.65 -10.65
CA PRO A 30 23.38 -32.97 -10.50
C PRO A 30 22.89 -33.04 -9.04
N GLU A 31 23.75 -33.52 -8.14
CA GLU A 31 23.43 -33.76 -6.72
C GLU A 31 23.20 -32.46 -5.93
N ALA A 32 23.69 -31.34 -6.44
CA ALA A 32 23.67 -30.05 -5.75
C ALA A 32 22.25 -29.59 -5.37
N ILE A 33 21.25 -29.91 -6.19
CA ILE A 33 19.86 -29.57 -5.92
C ILE A 33 19.38 -30.32 -4.66
N GLY A 34 19.62 -31.63 -4.60
CA GLY A 34 19.27 -32.46 -3.45
C GLY A 34 20.01 -32.01 -2.20
N GLU A 35 21.31 -31.70 -2.30
CA GLU A 35 22.08 -31.17 -1.18
C GLU A 35 21.53 -29.82 -0.67
N LEU A 36 21.14 -28.90 -1.56
CA LEU A 36 20.52 -27.63 -1.18
C LEU A 36 19.18 -27.84 -0.48
N CYS A 37 18.32 -28.70 -1.03
CA CYS A 37 17.04 -29.06 -0.38
C CYS A 37 17.26 -29.61 1.04
N ASN A 38 18.27 -30.48 1.21
CA ASN A 38 18.61 -31.04 2.52
C ASN A 38 19.11 -29.96 3.48
N VAL A 39 19.93 -29.00 3.02
CA VAL A 39 20.41 -27.90 3.88
C VAL A 39 19.24 -27.01 4.32
N VAL A 40 18.29 -26.72 3.41
CA VAL A 40 17.09 -25.92 3.72
C VAL A 40 16.29 -26.52 4.87
N VAL A 41 16.24 -27.85 5.02
CA VAL A 41 15.40 -28.50 6.05
C VAL A 41 16.17 -28.98 7.28
N SER A 42 17.48 -29.19 7.19
CA SER A 42 18.24 -29.86 8.26
C SER A 42 19.28 -28.97 8.96
N SER A 43 19.73 -27.87 8.33
CA SER A 43 20.76 -27.01 8.95
C SER A 43 20.23 -26.30 10.20
N GLN A 44 21.03 -26.31 11.26
CA GLN A 44 20.72 -25.61 12.51
C GLN A 44 20.94 -24.09 12.39
N ASN A 45 21.68 -23.65 11.36
CA ASN A 45 21.99 -22.24 11.15
C ASN A 45 20.94 -21.58 10.25
N ILE A 46 20.21 -20.60 10.81
CA ILE A 46 19.12 -19.88 10.14
C ILE A 46 19.61 -19.19 8.86
N SER A 47 20.75 -18.50 8.92
CA SER A 47 21.31 -17.77 7.78
C SER A 47 21.70 -18.73 6.65
N ILE A 48 22.21 -19.91 6.99
CA ILE A 48 22.53 -20.95 6.00
C ILE A 48 21.26 -21.52 5.38
N ARG A 49 20.22 -21.83 6.16
CA ARG A 49 18.92 -22.29 5.61
C ARG A 49 18.33 -21.27 4.64
N HIS A 50 18.30 -19.99 5.05
CA HIS A 50 17.82 -18.89 4.20
C HIS A 50 18.63 -18.82 2.89
N TYR A 51 19.96 -18.79 2.99
CA TYR A 51 20.82 -18.67 1.82
C TYR A 51 20.71 -19.89 0.89
N ALA A 52 20.57 -21.10 1.44
CA ALA A 52 20.31 -22.31 0.66
C ALA A 52 19.01 -22.20 -0.16
N ALA A 53 17.92 -21.70 0.45
CA ALA A 53 16.65 -21.49 -0.26
C ALA A 53 16.78 -20.44 -1.38
N VAL A 54 17.53 -19.35 -1.13
CA VAL A 54 17.81 -18.32 -2.14
C VAL A 54 18.62 -18.86 -3.31
N VAL A 55 19.66 -19.67 -3.04
CA VAL A 55 20.48 -20.30 -4.08
C VAL A 55 19.65 -21.31 -4.88
N LEU A 56 18.84 -22.13 -4.21
CA LEU A 56 17.93 -23.08 -4.85
C LEU A 56 16.97 -22.37 -5.81
N ARG A 57 16.35 -21.27 -5.37
CA ARG A 57 15.52 -20.39 -6.22
C ARG A 57 16.29 -19.83 -7.39
N LYS A 58 17.48 -19.28 -7.18
CA LYS A 58 18.31 -18.72 -8.27
C LYS A 58 18.67 -19.78 -9.31
N LYS A 59 18.89 -21.03 -8.88
CA LYS A 59 19.21 -22.15 -9.76
C LYS A 59 18.01 -22.59 -10.60
N LEU A 60 16.81 -22.64 -10.02
CA LEU A 60 15.63 -23.26 -10.63
C LEU A 60 14.54 -22.27 -11.08
N SER A 61 14.71 -20.97 -10.87
CA SER A 61 13.73 -19.95 -11.27
C SER A 61 13.50 -19.89 -12.78
N LYS A 62 14.51 -20.22 -13.59
CA LYS A 62 14.37 -20.30 -15.06
C LYS A 62 13.80 -21.64 -15.48
N SER A 63 12.74 -21.62 -16.29
CA SER A 63 12.06 -22.82 -16.81
C SER A 63 13.03 -23.80 -17.47
N VAL A 64 14.03 -23.31 -18.22
CA VAL A 64 15.08 -24.15 -18.85
C VAL A 64 15.88 -24.97 -17.83
N ASN A 65 16.14 -24.43 -16.64
CA ASN A 65 16.87 -25.15 -15.60
C ASN A 65 15.96 -26.14 -14.87
N TRP A 66 14.73 -25.73 -14.56
CA TRP A 66 13.74 -26.64 -13.99
C TRP A 66 13.46 -27.82 -14.92
N ASN A 67 13.42 -27.59 -16.23
CA ASN A 67 13.17 -28.62 -17.23
C ASN A 67 14.29 -29.66 -17.36
N LYS A 68 15.50 -29.38 -16.84
CA LYS A 68 16.60 -30.35 -16.78
C LYS A 68 16.50 -31.29 -15.57
N VAL A 69 15.69 -30.94 -14.57
CA VAL A 69 15.45 -31.80 -13.40
C VAL A 69 14.54 -32.96 -13.81
N SER A 70 14.88 -34.18 -13.38
CA SER A 70 14.08 -35.37 -13.68
C SER A 70 12.67 -35.24 -13.07
N LEU A 71 11.66 -35.85 -13.69
CA LEU A 71 10.28 -35.77 -13.18
C LEU A 71 10.14 -36.31 -11.74
N SER A 72 10.86 -37.39 -11.42
CA SER A 72 10.89 -37.95 -10.06
C SER A 72 11.45 -36.94 -9.05
N ASP A 73 12.57 -36.28 -9.40
CA ASP A 73 13.19 -35.29 -8.51
C ASP A 73 12.33 -34.04 -8.35
N ARG A 74 11.61 -33.63 -9.41
CA ARG A 74 10.64 -32.53 -9.30
C ARG A 74 9.56 -32.83 -8.27
N GLU A 75 8.98 -34.02 -8.29
CA GLU A 75 7.97 -34.41 -7.29
C GLU A 75 8.53 -34.42 -5.86
N ILE A 76 9.76 -34.91 -5.69
CA ILE A 76 10.44 -34.90 -4.38
C ILE A 76 10.66 -33.46 -3.89
N ILE A 77 11.15 -32.57 -4.76
CA ILE A 77 11.39 -31.16 -4.44
C ILE A 77 10.09 -30.44 -4.11
N LYS A 78 9.04 -30.63 -4.94
CA LYS A 78 7.72 -30.02 -4.74
C LYS A 78 7.15 -30.39 -3.38
N ASN A 79 7.06 -31.69 -3.06
CA ASN A 79 6.52 -32.16 -1.80
C ASN A 79 7.40 -31.78 -0.59
N GLY A 80 8.71 -31.87 -0.75
CA GLY A 80 9.67 -31.50 0.30
C GLY A 80 9.60 -30.03 0.67
N MET A 81 9.46 -29.13 -0.31
CA MET A 81 9.40 -27.69 -0.06
C MET A 81 8.05 -27.22 0.49
N LEU A 82 6.93 -27.88 0.13
CA LEU A 82 5.64 -27.64 0.79
C LEU A 82 5.71 -28.03 2.28
N LYS A 83 6.31 -29.18 2.58
CA LYS A 83 6.55 -29.58 3.98
C LYS A 83 7.49 -28.61 4.71
N ALA A 84 8.59 -28.21 4.07
CA ALA A 84 9.53 -27.25 4.64
C ALA A 84 8.87 -25.91 4.98
N LEU A 85 7.91 -25.46 4.18
CA LEU A 85 7.16 -24.22 4.43
C LEU A 85 6.32 -24.30 5.73
N VAL A 86 5.76 -25.47 6.03
CA VAL A 86 5.00 -25.72 7.27
C VAL A 86 5.94 -25.81 8.47
N ASP A 87 7.02 -26.60 8.33
CA ASP A 87 7.90 -26.95 9.44
C ASP A 87 8.89 -25.82 9.82
N GLU A 88 9.20 -24.90 8.90
CA GLU A 88 10.16 -23.82 9.16
C GLU A 88 9.63 -22.79 10.17
N PRO A 89 10.32 -22.55 11.31
CA PRO A 89 9.89 -21.56 12.28
C PRO A 89 10.26 -20.12 11.88
N GLU A 90 11.36 -19.91 11.15
CA GLU A 90 11.91 -18.58 10.93
C GLU A 90 11.27 -17.87 9.74
N LYS A 91 10.68 -16.70 9.99
CA LYS A 91 9.95 -15.91 8.98
C LYS A 91 10.77 -15.62 7.73
N GLN A 92 12.05 -15.27 7.90
CA GLN A 92 12.94 -14.96 6.76
C GLN A 92 13.26 -16.18 5.89
N VAL A 93 13.39 -17.37 6.49
CA VAL A 93 13.64 -18.61 5.76
C VAL A 93 12.35 -19.05 5.08
N LYS A 94 11.22 -18.98 5.80
CA LYS A 94 9.89 -19.26 5.26
C LYS A 94 9.56 -18.40 4.05
N LYS A 95 9.89 -17.09 4.07
CA LYS A 95 9.77 -16.20 2.92
C LYS A 95 10.59 -16.70 1.73
N ALA A 96 11.85 -17.09 1.94
CA ALA A 96 12.71 -17.59 0.87
C ALA A 96 12.20 -18.92 0.27
N ILE A 97 11.71 -19.83 1.11
CA ILE A 97 11.05 -21.08 0.67
C ILE A 97 9.79 -20.77 -0.12
N CYS A 98 8.95 -19.86 0.36
CA CYS A 98 7.72 -19.47 -0.32
C CYS A 98 8.00 -18.85 -1.70
N GLN A 99 8.99 -17.95 -1.77
CA GLN A 99 9.44 -17.39 -3.05
C GLN A 99 9.96 -18.49 -3.99
N PHE A 100 10.67 -19.51 -3.48
CA PHE A 100 11.04 -20.68 -4.29
C PHE A 100 9.79 -21.40 -4.82
N VAL A 101 8.84 -21.75 -3.94
CA VAL A 101 7.58 -22.42 -4.31
C VAL A 101 6.83 -21.64 -5.38
N ALA A 102 6.71 -20.32 -5.24
CA ALA A 102 6.04 -19.45 -6.21
C ALA A 102 6.70 -19.50 -7.61
N HIS A 103 8.03 -19.51 -7.69
CA HIS A 103 8.72 -19.65 -8.97
C HIS A 103 8.50 -21.03 -9.61
N ILE A 104 8.47 -22.11 -8.81
CA ILE A 104 8.17 -23.44 -9.33
C ILE A 104 6.69 -23.53 -9.76
N ALA A 105 5.79 -22.84 -9.05
CA ALA A 105 4.38 -22.78 -9.41
C ALA A 105 4.18 -22.19 -10.82
N ASN A 106 4.94 -21.15 -11.19
CA ASN A 106 4.94 -20.59 -12.54
C ASN A 106 5.33 -21.59 -13.64
N HIS A 107 6.13 -22.62 -13.33
CA HIS A 107 6.49 -23.65 -14.31
C HIS A 107 5.45 -24.77 -14.39
N GLU A 108 4.79 -25.08 -13.28
CA GLU A 108 3.98 -26.29 -13.13
C GLU A 108 2.47 -26.03 -13.28
N LEU A 109 1.96 -24.90 -12.78
CA LEU A 109 0.53 -24.57 -12.80
C LEU A 109 -0.05 -24.38 -14.22
N PRO A 110 0.65 -23.78 -15.21
CA PRO A 110 0.12 -23.67 -16.57
C PRO A 110 -0.25 -25.01 -17.20
N ASN A 111 0.40 -26.10 -16.77
CA ASN A 111 0.19 -27.45 -17.27
C ASN A 111 -0.59 -28.34 -16.29
N ASN A 112 -1.13 -27.78 -15.20
CA ASN A 112 -1.82 -28.51 -14.12
C ASN A 112 -0.96 -29.63 -13.47
N ASN A 113 0.36 -29.45 -13.40
CA ASN A 113 1.28 -30.47 -12.88
C ASN A 113 1.51 -30.39 -11.36
N TRP A 114 0.82 -29.49 -10.65
CA TRP A 114 1.03 -29.31 -9.21
C TRP A 114 -0.26 -29.05 -8.42
N ASN A 115 -1.24 -29.94 -8.57
CA ASN A 115 -2.51 -29.87 -7.84
C ASN A 115 -2.32 -29.91 -6.31
N GLN A 116 -1.24 -30.53 -5.83
CA GLN A 116 -0.90 -30.58 -4.40
C GLN A 116 -0.65 -29.18 -3.82
N LEU A 117 -0.14 -28.23 -4.61
CA LEU A 117 0.02 -26.85 -4.16
C LEU A 117 -1.35 -26.18 -3.94
N ILE A 118 -2.29 -26.40 -4.85
CA ILE A 118 -3.65 -25.84 -4.73
C ILE A 118 -4.36 -26.43 -3.51
N GLN A 119 -4.31 -27.74 -3.34
CA GLN A 119 -4.86 -28.43 -2.16
C GLN A 119 -4.22 -27.95 -0.85
N PHE A 120 -2.90 -27.77 -0.86
CA PHE A 120 -2.16 -27.21 0.26
C PHE A 120 -2.68 -25.82 0.63
N LEU A 121 -2.75 -24.90 -0.35
CA LEU A 121 -3.22 -23.53 -0.13
C LEU A 121 -4.65 -23.49 0.39
N GLU A 122 -5.56 -24.27 -0.18
CA GLU A 122 -6.94 -24.40 0.29
C GLU A 122 -6.97 -24.88 1.75
N GLN A 123 -6.22 -25.94 2.08
CA GLN A 123 -6.18 -26.50 3.43
C GLN A 123 -5.68 -25.48 4.47
N VAL A 124 -4.58 -24.78 4.19
CA VAL A 124 -3.99 -23.87 5.19
C VAL A 124 -4.81 -22.57 5.34
N ASN A 125 -5.36 -22.04 4.25
CA ASN A 125 -6.14 -20.80 4.28
C ASN A 125 -7.54 -20.98 4.89
N THR A 126 -8.08 -22.21 4.88
CA THR A 126 -9.39 -22.54 5.46
C THR A 126 -9.31 -23.30 6.78
N SER A 127 -8.11 -23.42 7.36
CA SER A 127 -7.88 -24.08 8.64
C SER A 127 -8.61 -23.37 9.79
N ASN A 128 -8.95 -24.11 10.86
CA ASN A 128 -9.48 -23.51 12.09
C ASN A 128 -8.37 -22.86 12.95
N ASP A 129 -7.10 -23.07 12.60
CA ASP A 129 -5.94 -22.48 13.27
C ASP A 129 -5.56 -21.15 12.61
N LEU A 130 -5.64 -20.05 13.36
CA LEU A 130 -5.30 -18.71 12.88
C LEU A 130 -3.87 -18.62 12.36
N ALA A 131 -2.91 -19.28 13.02
CA ALA A 131 -1.50 -19.25 12.59
C ALA A 131 -1.29 -19.95 11.24
N GLN A 132 -2.05 -21.02 10.98
CA GLN A 132 -2.04 -21.68 9.67
C GLN A 132 -2.66 -20.82 8.59
N ARG A 133 -3.77 -20.13 8.89
CA ARG A 133 -4.40 -19.19 7.95
C ARG A 133 -3.48 -18.02 7.62
N GLU A 134 -2.82 -17.44 8.61
CA GLU A 134 -1.83 -16.37 8.41
C GLU A 134 -0.69 -16.82 7.51
N MET A 135 -0.11 -18.00 7.79
CA MET A 135 0.95 -18.56 6.95
C MET A 135 0.45 -18.84 5.53
N GLY A 136 -0.75 -19.40 5.41
CA GLY A 136 -1.40 -19.70 4.14
C GLY A 136 -1.65 -18.47 3.30
N MET A 137 -2.16 -17.39 3.91
CA MET A 137 -2.47 -16.14 3.23
C MET A 137 -1.20 -15.40 2.84
N TYR A 138 -0.18 -15.41 3.71
CA TYR A 138 1.15 -14.91 3.38
C TYR A 138 1.76 -15.65 2.19
N ALA A 139 1.67 -16.97 2.18
CA ALA A 139 2.19 -17.78 1.08
C ALA A 139 1.44 -17.53 -0.22
N LEU A 140 0.11 -17.46 -0.15
CA LEU A 140 -0.74 -17.11 -1.27
C LEU A 140 -0.39 -15.73 -1.84
N GLY A 141 -0.22 -14.71 -0.99
CA GLY A 141 0.19 -13.37 -1.41
C GLY A 141 1.50 -13.36 -2.21
N ILE A 142 2.53 -14.11 -1.79
CA ILE A 142 3.80 -14.23 -2.53
C ILE A 142 3.61 -14.97 -3.87
N ILE A 143 2.77 -16.00 -3.90
CA ILE A 143 2.48 -16.75 -5.13
C ILE A 143 1.76 -15.86 -6.14
N LEU A 144 0.83 -15.03 -5.69
CA LEU A 144 0.07 -14.10 -6.54
C LEU A 144 0.96 -12.96 -7.06
N ASP A 145 1.85 -12.42 -6.23
CA ASP A 145 2.84 -11.41 -6.64
C ASP A 145 3.74 -11.91 -7.77
N ILE A 146 4.27 -13.13 -7.63
CA ILE A 146 5.24 -13.70 -8.59
C ILE A 146 4.55 -14.34 -9.81
N GLY A 147 3.30 -14.79 -9.65
CA GLY A 147 2.67 -15.76 -10.54
C GLY A 147 1.15 -15.69 -10.61
N GLY A 148 0.57 -14.52 -10.35
CA GLY A 148 -0.89 -14.32 -10.34
C GLY A 148 -1.58 -14.77 -11.62
N ASP A 149 -0.92 -14.64 -12.78
CA ASP A 149 -1.41 -15.07 -14.09
C ASP A 149 -1.91 -16.52 -14.15
N ASN A 150 -1.34 -17.41 -13.33
CA ASN A 150 -1.77 -18.81 -13.24
C ASN A 150 -3.19 -18.99 -12.67
N PHE A 151 -3.76 -17.92 -12.14
CA PHE A 151 -5.08 -17.86 -11.50
C PHE A 151 -6.08 -17.01 -12.29
N LYS A 152 -5.80 -16.66 -13.56
CA LYS A 152 -6.72 -15.90 -14.42
C LYS A 152 -7.97 -16.67 -14.88
N GLN A 153 -8.02 -17.98 -14.68
CA GLN A 153 -9.18 -18.79 -15.05
C GLN A 153 -10.41 -18.38 -14.21
N PRO A 154 -11.61 -18.22 -14.81
CA PRO A 154 -12.80 -17.73 -14.11
C PRO A 154 -13.14 -18.50 -12.82
N GLU A 155 -12.97 -19.83 -12.82
CA GLU A 155 -13.20 -20.66 -11.64
C GLU A 155 -12.21 -20.36 -10.49
N LYS A 156 -10.95 -20.05 -10.81
CA LYS A 156 -9.92 -19.68 -9.83
C LYS A 156 -10.14 -18.26 -9.31
N GLN A 157 -10.51 -17.32 -10.20
CA GLN A 157 -10.93 -15.96 -9.83
C GLN A 157 -12.07 -15.97 -8.81
N ALA A 158 -13.15 -16.71 -9.10
CA ALA A 158 -14.28 -16.83 -8.20
C ALA A 158 -13.89 -17.44 -6.84
N SER A 159 -13.03 -18.47 -6.86
CA SER A 159 -12.55 -19.14 -5.65
C SER A 159 -11.67 -18.23 -4.78
N LEU A 160 -10.73 -17.50 -5.37
CA LEU A 160 -9.87 -16.55 -4.66
C LEU A 160 -10.66 -15.36 -4.10
N CYS A 161 -11.56 -14.78 -4.90
CA CYS A 161 -12.44 -13.71 -4.41
C CYS A 161 -13.30 -14.18 -3.23
N THR A 162 -13.87 -15.39 -3.33
CA THR A 162 -14.61 -16.01 -2.21
C THR A 162 -13.72 -16.21 -0.98
N LEU A 163 -12.48 -16.67 -1.16
CA LEU A 163 -11.53 -16.88 -0.08
C LEU A 163 -11.19 -15.57 0.65
N PHE A 164 -10.88 -14.50 -0.09
CA PHE A 164 -10.55 -13.19 0.49
C PHE A 164 -11.74 -12.62 1.27
N ASN A 165 -12.93 -12.63 0.67
CA ASN A 165 -14.15 -12.14 1.32
C ASN A 165 -14.48 -12.94 2.59
N ASN A 166 -14.45 -14.27 2.53
CA ASN A 166 -14.70 -15.12 3.70
C ASN A 166 -13.65 -14.92 4.79
N THR A 167 -12.40 -14.70 4.39
CA THR A 167 -11.31 -14.45 5.35
C THR A 167 -11.55 -13.14 6.07
N LEU A 168 -11.72 -12.02 5.37
CA LEU A 168 -11.98 -10.72 5.98
C LEU A 168 -13.26 -10.71 6.85
N ASN A 169 -14.30 -11.43 6.43
CA ASN A 169 -15.56 -11.53 7.19
C ASN A 169 -15.46 -12.37 8.46
N SER A 170 -14.53 -13.31 8.53
CA SER A 170 -14.38 -14.22 9.67
C SER A 170 -13.44 -13.70 10.76
N ILE A 171 -12.73 -12.60 10.51
CA ILE A 171 -11.77 -12.01 11.44
C ILE A 171 -12.52 -11.06 12.39
N PRO A 172 -12.54 -11.32 13.72
CA PRO A 172 -13.22 -10.45 14.67
C PRO A 172 -12.48 -9.12 14.91
N ASP A 173 -11.15 -9.16 15.00
CA ASP A 173 -10.29 -7.98 15.15
C ASP A 173 -9.43 -7.80 13.90
N LEU A 174 -9.71 -6.75 13.12
CA LEU A 174 -8.97 -6.47 11.88
C LEU A 174 -7.55 -5.92 12.11
N ASN A 175 -7.12 -5.74 13.37
CA ASN A 175 -5.71 -5.54 13.68
C ASN A 175 -4.87 -6.83 13.52
N GLU A 176 -5.51 -8.00 13.47
CA GLU A 176 -4.80 -9.26 13.31
C GLU A 176 -4.04 -9.31 11.98
N PRO A 177 -2.80 -9.86 11.95
CA PRO A 177 -1.99 -9.92 10.74
C PRO A 177 -2.71 -10.51 9.52
N LEU A 178 -3.61 -11.47 9.74
CA LEU A 178 -4.39 -12.11 8.68
C LEU A 178 -5.20 -11.11 7.84
N ALA A 179 -5.77 -10.05 8.46
CA ALA A 179 -6.57 -9.07 7.74
C ALA A 179 -5.71 -8.29 6.74
N TYR A 180 -4.60 -7.73 7.22
CA TYR A 180 -3.60 -7.06 6.38
C TYR A 180 -3.07 -7.99 5.29
N LEU A 181 -2.67 -9.21 5.63
CA LEU A 181 -2.15 -10.17 4.65
C LEU A 181 -3.17 -10.49 3.54
N THR A 182 -4.46 -10.49 3.89
CA THR A 182 -5.54 -10.70 2.91
C THR A 182 -5.65 -9.52 1.95
N VAL A 183 -5.58 -8.28 2.45
CA VAL A 183 -5.58 -7.07 1.62
C VAL A 183 -4.36 -7.04 0.69
N ILE A 184 -3.17 -7.41 1.17
CA ILE A 184 -1.97 -7.49 0.33
C ILE A 184 -2.08 -8.58 -0.73
N ALA A 185 -2.63 -9.76 -0.39
CA ALA A 185 -2.86 -10.80 -1.37
C ALA A 185 -3.89 -10.38 -2.45
N MET A 186 -4.93 -9.63 -2.05
CA MET A 186 -5.88 -9.03 -2.98
C MET A 186 -5.19 -8.03 -3.91
N HIS A 187 -4.31 -7.17 -3.38
CA HIS A 187 -3.55 -6.20 -4.16
C HIS A 187 -2.69 -6.86 -5.22
N HIS A 188 -1.85 -7.82 -4.82
CA HIS A 188 -1.01 -8.57 -5.76
C HIS A 188 -1.84 -9.30 -6.82
N TYR A 189 -3.03 -9.78 -6.48
CA TYR A 189 -3.90 -10.43 -7.45
C TYR A 189 -4.55 -9.47 -8.43
N MET A 190 -4.96 -8.30 -7.95
CA MET A 190 -5.53 -7.23 -8.77
C MET A 190 -4.52 -6.76 -9.80
N THR A 191 -3.29 -6.46 -9.38
CA THR A 191 -2.23 -5.98 -10.26
C THR A 191 -1.77 -7.03 -11.27
N ALA A 192 -1.70 -8.31 -10.87
CA ALA A 192 -1.31 -9.38 -11.80
C ALA A 192 -2.41 -9.72 -12.82
N CYS A 193 -3.68 -9.73 -12.40
CA CYS A 193 -4.76 -10.32 -13.19
C CYS A 193 -5.80 -9.35 -13.73
N ASP A 194 -5.70 -8.05 -13.43
CA ASP A 194 -6.72 -7.06 -13.76
C ASP A 194 -8.11 -7.49 -13.25
N THR A 195 -8.17 -7.76 -11.94
CA THR A 195 -9.35 -8.35 -11.29
C THR A 195 -10.16 -7.33 -10.50
N ALA A 196 -10.00 -6.04 -10.80
CA ALA A 196 -10.70 -4.96 -10.09
C ALA A 196 -12.23 -5.11 -10.12
N GLU A 197 -12.79 -5.64 -11.20
CA GLU A 197 -14.23 -5.86 -11.35
C GLU A 197 -14.78 -7.05 -10.54
N LEU A 198 -13.92 -7.85 -9.89
CA LEU A 198 -14.39 -8.91 -9.00
C LEU A 198 -15.12 -8.33 -7.78
N THR A 199 -16.09 -9.09 -7.27
CA THR A 199 -16.94 -8.67 -6.14
C THR A 199 -16.22 -8.74 -4.80
N TYR A 200 -15.22 -7.89 -4.58
CA TYR A 200 -14.52 -7.77 -3.32
C TYR A 200 -15.37 -7.08 -2.24
N ASN A 201 -15.17 -7.46 -0.98
CA ASN A 201 -15.76 -6.78 0.17
C ASN A 201 -14.98 -5.51 0.52
N TRP A 202 -15.09 -4.50 -0.32
CA TRP A 202 -14.44 -3.20 -0.16
C TRP A 202 -14.68 -2.52 1.21
N PRO A 203 -15.92 -2.53 1.78
CA PRO A 203 -16.11 -2.03 3.15
C PRO A 203 -15.16 -2.65 4.17
N LYS A 204 -14.92 -3.97 4.07
CA LYS A 204 -14.02 -4.67 4.99
C LYS A 204 -12.54 -4.38 4.73
N VAL A 205 -12.18 -4.09 3.48
CA VAL A 205 -10.85 -3.56 3.14
C VAL A 205 -10.64 -2.22 3.83
N TYR A 206 -11.59 -1.29 3.71
CA TYR A 206 -11.50 0.04 4.34
C TYR A 206 -11.43 -0.04 5.87
N GLU A 207 -12.27 -0.88 6.48
CA GLU A 207 -12.20 -1.16 7.93
C GLU A 207 -10.84 -1.74 8.33
N THR A 208 -10.22 -2.55 7.48
CA THR A 208 -8.88 -3.11 7.74
C THR A 208 -7.82 -2.03 7.71
N VAL A 209 -7.82 -1.14 6.70
CA VAL A 209 -6.88 0.00 6.62
C VAL A 209 -7.00 0.87 7.87
N GLN A 210 -8.23 1.20 8.27
CA GLN A 210 -8.50 2.00 9.45
C GLN A 210 -8.10 1.29 10.75
N ALA A 211 -8.29 -0.02 10.86
CA ALA A 211 -7.89 -0.76 12.04
C ALA A 211 -6.36 -0.77 12.21
N VAL A 212 -5.61 -1.03 11.14
CA VAL A 212 -4.15 -1.17 11.21
C VAL A 212 -3.44 0.18 11.33
N SER A 213 -4.02 1.29 10.84
CA SER A 213 -3.38 2.62 10.82
C SER A 213 -2.90 3.10 12.19
N GLY A 214 -3.65 2.83 13.26
CA GLY A 214 -3.30 3.32 14.60
C GLY A 214 -2.10 2.61 15.24
N LYS A 215 -1.79 1.36 14.85
CA LYS A 215 -0.69 0.57 15.43
C LYS A 215 0.45 0.30 14.45
N ARG A 216 0.13 0.28 13.16
CA ARG A 216 0.98 -0.17 12.04
C ARG A 216 0.73 0.74 10.83
N PRO A 217 1.14 2.02 10.90
CA PRO A 217 0.99 2.95 9.77
C PRO A 217 1.69 2.42 8.51
N ASP A 218 2.83 1.72 8.67
CA ASP A 218 3.53 0.99 7.62
C ASP A 218 2.61 0.03 6.83
N ARG A 219 1.74 -0.70 7.54
CA ARG A 219 0.78 -1.61 6.91
C ARG A 219 -0.40 -0.88 6.28
N ALA A 220 -0.84 0.22 6.88
CA ALA A 220 -1.91 1.03 6.31
C ALA A 220 -1.47 1.66 4.98
N LEU A 221 -0.22 2.12 4.90
CA LEU A 221 0.38 2.61 3.66
C LEU A 221 0.32 1.56 2.54
N GLU A 222 0.81 0.36 2.79
CA GLU A 222 0.75 -0.73 1.80
C GLU A 222 -0.69 -1.11 1.43
N CYS A 223 -1.65 -1.06 2.37
CA CYS A 223 -3.05 -1.27 2.04
C CYS A 223 -3.67 -0.13 1.23
N LEU A 224 -3.20 1.11 1.38
CA LEU A 224 -3.65 2.24 0.58
C LEU A 224 -3.14 2.14 -0.87
N ASP A 225 -2.00 1.47 -1.13
CA ASP A 225 -1.53 1.21 -2.50
C ASP A 225 -2.55 0.43 -3.33
N LEU A 226 -3.28 -0.52 -2.72
CA LEU A 226 -4.40 -1.21 -3.38
C LEU A 226 -5.48 -0.24 -3.85
N ILE A 227 -5.82 0.75 -3.02
CA ILE A 227 -6.88 1.72 -3.32
C ILE A 227 -6.38 2.73 -4.36
N ASP A 228 -5.11 3.13 -4.28
CA ASP A 228 -4.49 4.05 -5.22
C ASP A 228 -4.44 3.44 -6.62
N ASP A 229 -3.86 2.23 -6.76
CA ASP A 229 -3.80 1.50 -8.02
C ASP A 229 -5.20 1.28 -8.62
N LEU A 230 -6.20 1.02 -7.78
CA LEU A 230 -7.60 0.85 -8.21
C LEU A 230 -8.20 2.15 -8.77
N LEU A 231 -7.91 3.30 -8.15
CA LEU A 231 -8.41 4.60 -8.60
C LEU A 231 -7.72 5.08 -9.89
N GLU A 232 -6.50 4.63 -10.15
CA GLU A 232 -5.74 4.92 -11.38
C GLU A 232 -6.24 4.13 -12.60
N MET A 233 -7.08 3.11 -12.41
CA MET A 233 -7.61 2.31 -13.51
C MET A 233 -8.56 3.09 -14.42
N GLU A 234 -8.19 3.22 -15.70
CA GLU A 234 -8.97 3.99 -16.69
C GLU A 234 -10.39 3.44 -16.91
N ASP A 235 -10.54 2.11 -16.87
CA ASP A 235 -11.77 1.39 -17.22
C ASP A 235 -12.55 0.89 -15.98
N LEU A 236 -12.38 1.50 -14.81
CA LEU A 236 -13.06 1.06 -13.59
C LEU A 236 -14.59 1.16 -13.73
N GLY A 237 -15.26 -0.01 -13.74
CA GLY A 237 -16.70 -0.12 -13.90
C GLY A 237 -17.52 0.72 -12.90
N PRO A 238 -18.67 1.29 -13.31
CA PRO A 238 -19.54 2.01 -12.38
C PRO A 238 -20.02 1.10 -11.24
N GLY A 239 -19.73 1.50 -10.00
CA GLY A 239 -20.17 0.76 -8.81
C GLY A 239 -19.23 -0.35 -8.36
N THR A 240 -18.06 -0.53 -9.00
CA THR A 240 -17.01 -1.43 -8.51
C THR A 240 -16.57 -1.07 -7.09
N VAL A 241 -16.42 0.23 -6.82
CA VAL A 241 -16.20 0.78 -5.49
C VAL A 241 -17.12 1.93 -5.18
N ASN A 242 -17.36 2.12 -3.88
CA ASN A 242 -17.97 3.32 -3.36
C ASN A 242 -16.88 4.38 -3.09
N VAL A 243 -16.69 5.28 -4.04
CA VAL A 243 -15.77 6.44 -3.92
C VAL A 243 -16.08 7.35 -2.71
N SER A 244 -17.32 7.35 -2.19
CA SER A 244 -17.63 8.09 -0.96
C SER A 244 -16.96 7.46 0.25
N ASP A 245 -16.93 6.13 0.32
CA ASP A 245 -16.33 5.42 1.45
C ASP A 245 -14.81 5.58 1.41
N ILE A 246 -14.21 5.58 0.22
CA ILE A 246 -12.78 5.88 0.04
C ILE A 246 -12.47 7.31 0.48
N ALA A 247 -13.27 8.31 0.07
CA ALA A 247 -13.07 9.68 0.49
C ALA A 247 -13.20 9.85 2.02
N GLN A 248 -14.16 9.16 2.65
CA GLN A 248 -14.35 9.20 4.09
C GLN A 248 -13.20 8.53 4.86
N LEU A 249 -12.73 7.37 4.39
CA LEU A 249 -11.55 6.69 4.94
C LEU A 249 -10.33 7.61 4.85
N SER A 250 -10.05 8.13 3.65
CA SER A 250 -8.90 8.99 3.38
C SER A 250 -8.93 10.24 4.24
N LEU A 251 -10.09 10.90 4.35
CA LEU A 251 -10.27 12.06 5.21
C LEU A 251 -10.08 11.72 6.69
N HIS A 252 -10.56 10.57 7.16
CA HIS A 252 -10.37 10.12 8.53
C HIS A 252 -8.90 9.87 8.85
N LEU A 253 -8.17 9.18 7.96
CA LEU A 253 -6.74 8.92 8.13
C LEU A 253 -5.94 10.23 8.11
N ALA A 254 -6.22 11.13 7.18
CA ALA A 254 -5.58 12.44 7.13
C ALA A 254 -5.84 13.27 8.42
N GLU A 255 -7.04 13.19 9.00
CA GLU A 255 -7.40 13.93 10.21
C GLU A 255 -6.78 13.35 11.50
N THR A 256 -6.60 12.03 11.56
CA THR A 256 -6.29 11.31 12.81
C THR A 256 -4.89 10.71 12.88
N SER A 257 -4.22 10.52 11.73
CA SER A 257 -2.85 10.00 11.69
C SER A 257 -1.88 10.97 12.37
N THR A 258 -0.95 10.41 13.14
CA THR A 258 0.25 11.11 13.65
C THR A 258 1.50 10.76 12.86
N ASP A 259 1.36 9.90 11.85
CA ASP A 259 2.41 9.49 10.93
C ASP A 259 2.26 10.32 9.64
N ASP A 260 3.32 11.07 9.30
CA ASP A 260 3.31 12.04 8.21
C ASP A 260 3.16 11.35 6.85
N ASP A 261 3.85 10.23 6.62
CA ASP A 261 3.76 9.45 5.38
C ASP A 261 2.32 8.93 5.16
N LEU A 262 1.67 8.43 6.22
CA LEU A 262 0.28 7.97 6.15
C LEU A 262 -0.70 9.14 5.92
N GLN A 263 -0.46 10.29 6.54
CA GLN A 263 -1.28 11.49 6.32
C GLN A 263 -1.15 11.99 4.87
N GLU A 264 0.08 12.03 4.34
CA GLU A 264 0.36 12.33 2.93
C GLU A 264 -0.36 11.35 2.00
N LYS A 265 -0.15 10.04 2.17
CA LYS A 265 -0.78 9.03 1.31
C LYS A 265 -2.30 9.13 1.34
N ALA A 266 -2.88 9.39 2.51
CA ALA A 266 -4.32 9.58 2.64
C ALA A 266 -4.82 10.83 1.89
N LEU A 267 -4.10 11.95 1.93
CA LEU A 267 -4.43 13.14 1.15
C LEU A 267 -4.27 12.93 -0.36
N ASN A 268 -3.26 12.16 -0.78
CA ASN A 268 -3.06 11.79 -2.18
C ASN A 268 -4.21 10.92 -2.69
N VAL A 269 -4.64 9.90 -1.94
CA VAL A 269 -5.82 9.09 -2.29
C VAL A 269 -7.09 9.96 -2.34
N LEU A 270 -7.26 10.90 -1.41
CA LEU A 270 -8.38 11.85 -1.45
C LEU A 270 -8.35 12.72 -2.71
N SER A 271 -7.17 13.21 -3.12
CA SER A 271 -6.98 13.93 -4.38
C SER A 271 -7.32 13.05 -5.58
N SER A 272 -6.89 11.78 -5.61
CA SER A 272 -7.25 10.82 -6.66
C SER A 272 -8.77 10.63 -6.76
N VAL A 273 -9.49 10.57 -5.63
CA VAL A 273 -10.97 10.54 -5.66
C VAL A 273 -11.55 11.81 -6.29
N VAL A 274 -11.03 12.99 -5.94
CA VAL A 274 -11.47 14.27 -6.54
C VAL A 274 -11.23 14.27 -8.06
N LYS A 275 -10.08 13.76 -8.50
CA LYS A 275 -9.66 13.66 -9.92
C LYS A 275 -10.42 12.61 -10.72
N ALA A 276 -10.94 11.56 -10.08
CA ALA A 276 -11.68 10.44 -10.70
C ALA A 276 -13.05 10.83 -11.32
N LYS A 277 -13.21 12.08 -11.77
CA LYS A 277 -14.40 12.64 -12.45
C LYS A 277 -15.67 12.47 -11.63
N VAL A 278 -15.53 12.57 -10.31
CA VAL A 278 -16.64 12.57 -9.38
C VAL A 278 -17.65 13.64 -9.81
N LYS A 279 -18.85 13.20 -10.20
CA LYS A 279 -19.90 14.10 -10.69
C LYS A 279 -20.21 15.15 -9.62
N PRO A 280 -20.58 16.39 -9.99
CA PRO A 280 -20.96 17.42 -9.02
C PRO A 280 -22.02 16.98 -7.99
N SER A 281 -22.88 16.03 -8.37
CA SER A 281 -23.90 15.44 -7.50
C SER A 281 -23.36 14.58 -6.36
N PHE A 282 -22.10 14.13 -6.41
CA PHE A 282 -21.45 13.40 -5.33
C PHE A 282 -21.42 14.22 -4.04
N TYR A 283 -20.89 15.45 -4.10
CA TYR A 283 -20.82 16.33 -2.94
C TYR A 283 -22.21 16.74 -2.42
N ALA A 284 -23.22 16.76 -3.29
CA ALA A 284 -24.60 17.01 -2.87
C ALA A 284 -25.23 15.81 -2.14
N LYS A 285 -24.79 14.57 -2.46
CA LYS A 285 -25.34 13.33 -1.89
C LYS A 285 -24.61 12.87 -0.63
N ASN A 286 -23.35 13.26 -0.47
CA ASN A 286 -22.52 12.86 0.67
C ASN A 286 -22.53 13.94 1.75
N ASN A 287 -23.71 14.18 2.33
CA ASN A 287 -24.03 15.08 3.46
C ASN A 287 -22.82 15.64 4.24
N GLY A 288 -22.33 16.83 3.87
CA GLY A 288 -21.29 17.53 4.64
C GLY A 288 -19.85 17.11 4.34
N LEU A 289 -19.60 16.17 3.42
CA LEU A 289 -18.26 15.69 3.08
C LEU A 289 -17.38 16.83 2.57
N LEU A 290 -17.91 17.70 1.70
CA LEU A 290 -17.16 18.86 1.19
C LEU A 290 -16.74 19.79 2.33
N GLU A 291 -17.68 20.14 3.20
CA GLU A 291 -17.46 21.03 4.33
C GLU A 291 -16.45 20.45 5.32
N ARG A 292 -16.54 19.13 5.60
CA ARG A 292 -15.60 18.43 6.48
C ARG A 292 -14.22 18.31 5.86
N THR A 293 -14.11 18.02 4.56
CA THR A 293 -12.83 18.02 3.85
C THR A 293 -12.15 19.37 3.98
N VAL A 294 -12.88 20.46 3.70
CA VAL A 294 -12.35 21.82 3.84
C VAL A 294 -11.89 22.11 5.28
N ASP A 295 -12.65 21.68 6.29
CA ASP A 295 -12.25 21.87 7.69
C ASP A 295 -10.93 21.17 8.04
N VAL A 296 -10.75 19.92 7.59
CA VAL A 296 -9.51 19.16 7.80
C VAL A 296 -8.35 19.82 7.05
N LEU A 297 -8.52 20.19 5.78
CA LEU A 297 -7.46 20.83 5.00
C LEU A 297 -7.03 22.17 5.60
N LEU A 298 -7.97 23.01 6.04
CA LEU A 298 -7.67 24.27 6.72
C LEU A 298 -6.91 24.06 8.03
N LYS A 299 -7.27 23.03 8.80
CA LYS A 299 -6.55 22.66 10.01
C LYS A 299 -5.12 22.23 9.71
N LEU A 300 -4.90 21.38 8.70
CA LEU A 300 -3.57 20.90 8.30
C LEU A 300 -2.69 22.03 7.73
N MET A 301 -3.26 22.95 6.95
CA MET A 301 -2.55 24.15 6.48
C MET A 301 -2.18 25.13 7.62
N SER A 302 -2.85 25.00 8.77
CA SER A 302 -2.61 25.83 9.97
C SER A 302 -1.70 25.18 10.99
N VAL A 303 -1.02 24.07 10.64
CA VAL A 303 -0.06 23.43 11.53
C VAL A 303 1.17 24.35 11.69
N PRO A 304 1.61 24.62 12.95
CA PRO A 304 2.86 25.34 13.23
C PRO A 304 4.07 24.62 12.62
N PRO A 305 5.11 25.35 12.19
CA PRO A 305 6.36 24.72 11.78
C PRO A 305 6.98 23.95 12.97
N LEU A 306 7.69 22.86 12.67
CA LEU A 306 8.32 22.01 13.69
C LEU A 306 9.48 22.72 14.43
N ASP A 307 10.08 23.75 13.83
CA ASP A 307 11.15 24.53 14.42
C ASP A 307 10.87 26.04 14.32
N ASP A 308 10.56 26.66 15.46
CA ASP A 308 10.34 28.12 15.60
C ASP A 308 11.64 28.93 15.40
N ALA A 309 12.82 28.28 15.36
CA ALA A 309 14.12 28.95 15.23
C ALA A 309 14.59 29.16 13.79
N CYS A 310 13.88 28.61 12.80
CA CYS A 310 14.25 28.77 11.40
C CYS A 310 13.74 30.13 10.87
N GLU A 311 14.54 31.18 11.06
CA GLU A 311 14.31 32.52 10.46
C GLU A 311 14.36 32.51 8.92
N ASP A 312 14.72 31.40 8.30
CA ASP A 312 14.72 31.21 6.86
C ASP A 312 13.34 30.78 6.34
N TYR A 313 12.39 31.71 6.38
CA TYR A 313 11.04 31.60 5.80
C TYR A 313 11.03 31.31 4.28
N TYR A 314 12.18 31.31 3.61
CA TYR A 314 12.38 31.21 2.16
C TYR A 314 13.17 29.98 1.71
N ILE A 315 13.55 29.08 2.62
CA ILE A 315 14.26 27.85 2.26
C ILE A 315 13.31 26.69 2.44
N ASP A 316 12.76 26.21 1.32
CA ASP A 316 12.49 24.79 1.04
C ASP A 316 12.01 23.97 2.25
N GLN A 317 11.00 24.46 2.98
CA GLN A 317 10.37 23.67 4.06
C GLN A 317 9.72 22.47 3.40
N ASP A 318 10.38 21.33 3.57
CA ASP A 318 10.06 19.99 3.13
C ASP A 318 8.81 19.86 2.27
N ALA A 319 8.99 19.33 1.05
CA ALA A 319 7.92 18.80 0.22
C ALA A 319 6.93 17.91 1.01
N ASN A 320 7.36 17.42 2.19
CA ASN A 320 6.65 16.54 3.09
C ASN A 320 5.86 17.20 4.25
N ALA A 321 5.71 18.54 4.28
CA ALA A 321 4.91 19.17 5.32
C ALA A 321 3.38 18.95 5.12
N PRO A 322 2.60 18.64 6.18
CA PRO A 322 1.13 18.49 6.10
C PRO A 322 0.41 19.65 5.39
N SER A 323 0.94 20.87 5.52
CA SER A 323 0.38 22.05 4.86
C SER A 323 0.54 22.04 3.34
N VAL A 324 1.60 21.42 2.80
CA VAL A 324 1.87 21.33 1.36
C VAL A 324 0.87 20.39 0.70
N TYR A 325 0.72 19.18 1.24
CA TYR A 325 -0.25 18.22 0.71
C TYR A 325 -1.69 18.70 0.86
N ALA A 326 -2.04 19.30 1.99
CA ALA A 326 -3.39 19.84 2.18
C ALA A 326 -3.71 20.98 1.19
N ALA A 327 -2.73 21.84 0.89
CA ALA A 327 -2.87 22.88 -0.13
C ALA A 327 -3.04 22.27 -1.53
N SER A 328 -2.22 21.27 -1.88
CA SER A 328 -2.29 20.53 -3.14
C SER A 328 -3.66 19.86 -3.33
N THR A 329 -4.17 19.18 -2.31
CA THR A 329 -5.52 18.58 -2.36
C THR A 329 -6.61 19.64 -2.56
N LEU A 330 -6.49 20.81 -1.92
CA LEU A 330 -7.45 21.89 -2.10
C LEU A 330 -7.39 22.51 -3.52
N ASP A 331 -6.21 22.59 -4.11
CA ASP A 331 -6.01 23.03 -5.49
C ASP A 331 -6.68 22.05 -6.48
N ASP A 332 -6.45 20.75 -6.30
CA ASP A 332 -7.14 19.70 -7.07
C ASP A 332 -8.67 19.81 -6.95
N MET A 333 -9.17 20.09 -5.73
CA MET A 333 -10.59 20.37 -5.52
C MET A 333 -11.06 21.61 -6.27
N ALA A 334 -10.26 22.68 -6.32
CA ALA A 334 -10.59 23.89 -7.06
C ALA A 334 -10.67 23.66 -8.57
N ILE A 335 -9.79 22.81 -9.12
CA ILE A 335 -9.75 22.46 -10.54
C ILE A 335 -10.95 21.60 -10.92
N HIS A 336 -11.31 20.61 -10.09
CA HIS A 336 -12.27 19.58 -10.47
C HIS A 336 -13.71 19.79 -9.95
N ILE A 337 -13.91 20.59 -8.90
CA ILE A 337 -15.24 20.89 -8.35
C ILE A 337 -15.77 22.19 -8.96
N PRO A 338 -17.05 22.28 -9.35
CA PRO A 338 -17.63 23.53 -9.83
C PRO A 338 -17.38 24.69 -8.85
N PRO A 339 -16.82 25.82 -9.29
CA PRO A 339 -16.39 26.90 -8.38
C PRO A 339 -17.51 27.41 -7.48
N THR A 340 -18.74 27.53 -7.99
CA THR A 340 -19.90 27.92 -7.16
C THR A 340 -20.10 27.00 -5.97
N LYS A 341 -19.97 25.69 -6.17
CA LYS A 341 -20.19 24.67 -5.14
C LYS A 341 -19.04 24.65 -4.13
N LEU A 342 -17.79 24.73 -4.61
CA LEU A 342 -16.63 24.81 -3.73
C LEU A 342 -16.69 26.08 -2.88
N MET A 343 -16.93 27.24 -3.51
CA MET A 343 -16.95 28.54 -2.83
C MET A 343 -18.03 28.62 -1.74
N THR A 344 -19.21 28.02 -1.95
CA THR A 344 -20.23 27.94 -0.89
C THR A 344 -19.79 27.16 0.34
N GLY A 345 -18.88 26.19 0.20
CA GLY A 345 -18.36 25.39 1.31
C GLY A 345 -17.17 26.04 2.04
N ILE A 346 -16.41 26.90 1.35
CA ILE A 346 -15.12 27.39 1.85
C ILE A 346 -15.08 28.88 2.22
N GLN A 347 -15.90 29.74 1.60
CA GLN A 347 -15.77 31.20 1.72
C GLN A 347 -15.79 31.71 3.17
N ASP A 348 -16.83 31.37 3.93
CA ASP A 348 -16.98 31.86 5.31
C ASP A 348 -15.89 31.30 6.23
N LYS A 349 -15.47 30.05 5.98
CA LYS A 349 -14.40 29.39 6.73
C LYS A 349 -13.05 30.08 6.49
N VAL A 350 -12.70 30.36 5.24
CA VAL A 350 -11.46 31.06 4.89
C VAL A 350 -11.45 32.47 5.49
N VAL A 351 -12.56 33.21 5.44
CA VAL A 351 -12.66 34.53 6.08
C VAL A 351 -12.43 34.43 7.60
N ALA A 352 -13.00 33.41 8.26
CA ALA A 352 -12.77 33.19 9.68
C ALA A 352 -11.31 32.86 10.02
N TYR A 353 -10.61 32.09 9.18
CA TYR A 353 -9.19 31.78 9.35
C TYR A 353 -8.32 33.02 9.13
N LEU A 354 -8.60 33.80 8.08
CA LEU A 354 -7.88 35.03 7.73
C LEU A 354 -8.01 36.15 8.78
N THR A 355 -9.14 36.19 9.49
CA THR A 355 -9.41 37.19 10.55
C THR A 355 -9.09 36.69 11.97
N SER A 356 -8.57 35.47 12.09
CA SER A 356 -8.24 34.86 13.38
C SER A 356 -7.09 35.61 14.08
N PRO A 357 -7.13 35.76 15.42
CA PRO A 357 -5.98 36.26 16.18
C PRO A 357 -4.79 35.29 16.19
N ASP A 358 -5.04 34.00 15.93
CA ASP A 358 -4.01 32.97 15.81
C ASP A 358 -3.22 33.10 14.48
N PRO A 359 -1.90 33.34 14.52
CA PRO A 359 -1.07 33.50 13.32
C PRO A 359 -1.06 32.28 12.41
N TYR A 360 -1.17 31.06 12.96
CA TYR A 360 -1.14 29.84 12.15
C TYR A 360 -2.46 29.60 11.43
N LYS A 361 -3.60 29.98 12.04
CA LYS A 361 -4.87 30.03 11.32
C LYS A 361 -4.86 31.06 10.19
N ARG A 362 -4.24 32.22 10.40
CA ARG A 362 -4.06 33.20 9.31
C ARG A 362 -3.20 32.62 8.18
N LYS A 363 -2.06 31.98 8.52
CA LYS A 363 -1.22 31.23 7.56
C LYS A 363 -2.07 30.24 6.75
N GLY A 364 -2.84 29.37 7.41
CA GLY A 364 -3.69 28.40 6.72
C GLY A 364 -4.76 29.04 5.83
N GLY A 365 -5.35 30.15 6.26
CA GLY A 365 -6.27 30.94 5.44
C GLY A 365 -5.62 31.52 4.18
N TYR A 366 -4.37 32.00 4.26
CA TYR A 366 -3.63 32.49 3.09
C TYR A 366 -3.25 31.36 2.13
N ILE A 367 -2.79 30.23 2.65
CA ILE A 367 -2.46 29.05 1.81
C ILE A 367 -3.73 28.56 1.10
N ALA A 368 -4.87 28.48 1.81
CA ALA A 368 -6.13 28.08 1.21
C ALA A 368 -6.60 29.05 0.11
N LEU A 369 -6.43 30.35 0.32
CA LEU A 369 -6.74 31.36 -0.69
C LEU A 369 -5.87 31.20 -1.93
N ALA A 370 -4.57 30.90 -1.74
CA ALA A 370 -3.65 30.62 -2.84
C ALA A 370 -4.06 29.36 -3.62
N ALA A 371 -4.36 28.27 -2.92
CA ALA A 371 -4.75 26.99 -3.51
C ALA A 371 -6.02 27.08 -4.37
N VAL A 372 -7.01 27.90 -3.99
CA VAL A 372 -8.24 28.03 -4.80
C VAL A 372 -8.10 29.00 -5.98
N THR A 373 -6.93 29.63 -6.18
CA THR A 373 -6.75 30.70 -7.20
C THR A 373 -6.92 30.27 -8.64
N GLU A 374 -6.33 29.14 -9.00
CA GLU A 374 -6.40 28.65 -10.36
C GLU A 374 -7.82 28.21 -10.72
N GLY A 375 -8.43 27.35 -9.88
CA GLY A 375 -9.75 26.78 -10.12
C GLY A 375 -10.95 27.71 -9.89
N ALA A 376 -10.83 28.74 -9.05
CA ALA A 376 -11.95 29.62 -8.68
C ALA A 376 -11.69 31.12 -8.91
N SER A 377 -10.80 31.47 -9.84
CA SER A 377 -10.33 32.84 -10.15
C SER A 377 -11.43 33.93 -10.19
N VAL A 378 -12.60 33.64 -10.77
CA VAL A 378 -13.74 34.59 -10.88
C VAL A 378 -14.34 34.97 -9.51
N TYR A 379 -14.32 34.07 -8.53
CA TYR A 379 -14.88 34.30 -7.20
C TYR A 379 -13.88 34.96 -6.25
N ILE A 380 -12.60 34.77 -6.50
CA ILE A 380 -11.51 35.32 -5.69
C ILE A 380 -11.39 36.81 -5.82
N GLY A 381 -11.72 37.39 -6.98
CA GLY A 381 -11.84 38.83 -7.12
C GLY A 381 -12.72 39.44 -6.02
N LYS A 382 -13.85 38.81 -5.68
CA LYS A 382 -14.75 39.30 -4.61
C LYS A 382 -14.20 39.06 -3.21
N LEU A 383 -13.57 37.91 -2.98
CA LEU A 383 -13.02 37.51 -1.68
C LEU A 383 -11.76 38.31 -1.32
N VAL A 384 -10.88 38.53 -2.30
CA VAL A 384 -9.69 39.39 -2.19
C VAL A 384 -10.11 40.85 -2.04
N ILE A 385 -11.10 41.35 -2.79
CA ILE A 385 -11.63 42.70 -2.57
C ILE A 385 -12.19 42.84 -1.15
N TYR A 386 -12.98 41.87 -0.68
CA TYR A 386 -13.52 41.88 0.68
C TYR A 386 -12.40 41.84 1.74
N PHE A 387 -11.41 40.97 1.57
CA PHE A 387 -10.27 40.85 2.49
C PHE A 387 -9.38 42.09 2.49
N LEU A 388 -8.99 42.61 1.32
CA LEU A 388 -8.20 43.83 1.17
C LEU A 388 -8.96 45.03 1.76
N TYR A 389 -10.27 45.13 1.55
CA TYR A 389 -11.10 46.18 2.12
C TYR A 389 -11.14 46.15 3.66
N PHE A 390 -11.17 44.96 4.27
CA PHE A 390 -11.19 44.83 5.73
C PHE A 390 -9.81 44.86 6.39
N ASN A 391 -8.74 44.41 5.74
CA ASN A 391 -7.42 44.28 6.35
C ASN A 391 -6.42 45.39 5.98
N ILE A 392 -6.49 45.97 4.78
CA ILE A 392 -5.61 47.10 4.43
C ILE A 392 -6.04 48.36 5.19
N TYR A 393 -7.34 48.58 5.39
CA TYR A 393 -7.84 49.71 6.17
C TYR A 393 -7.61 49.59 7.68
N SER A 394 -7.32 48.39 8.20
CA SER A 394 -6.91 48.20 9.61
C SER A 394 -5.40 48.27 9.83
N ILE A 395 -4.59 48.23 8.75
CA ILE A 395 -3.11 48.31 8.82
C ILE A 395 -2.60 49.73 8.53
N LEU A 396 -3.39 50.56 7.83
CA LEU A 396 -3.08 51.98 7.66
C LEU A 396 -3.71 52.79 8.80
N PRO A 397 -2.92 53.40 9.72
CA PRO A 397 -3.48 54.40 10.60
C PRO A 397 -3.97 55.55 9.72
N LEU A 398 -5.29 55.75 9.67
CA LEU A 398 -5.86 57.01 9.21
C LEU A 398 -5.48 58.06 10.25
N GLU A 399 -4.31 58.68 10.09
CA GLU A 399 -4.06 59.96 10.74
C GLU A 399 -5.08 60.97 10.19
N PRO A 400 -5.86 61.63 11.05
CA PRO A 400 -6.71 62.72 10.61
C PRO A 400 -5.80 63.85 10.14
N VAL A 401 -5.94 64.22 8.86
CA VAL A 401 -5.39 65.47 8.35
C VAL A 401 -6.28 66.59 8.91
N ASP A 402 -5.77 67.31 9.89
CA ASP A 402 -6.32 68.60 10.35
C ASP A 402 -6.19 69.68 9.25
#